data_AF-A0A383F4R2-F1
#
_entry.id   AF-A0A383F4R2-F1
#
_cell.length_a   1.000
_cell.length_b   1.000
_cell.length_c   1.000
_cell.angle_alpha   90.00
_cell.angle_beta   90.00
_cell.angle_gamma   90.00
#
_symmetry.space_group_name_H-M   'P 1'
#
loop_
_entity.id
_entity.type
_entity.pdbx_description
1 polymer ?
#
loop_
_entity_poly.entity_id
_entity_poly.type
_entity_poly.pdbx_seq_one_letter_code
_entity_poly.pdbx_strand_id
1 'polypeptide(L)'
;EPVQIAGVMVSNATLHNVDTIAELDLRIGDTVFVERRGDVIPKVIRVLEPGSGEKPEPPASCPSCCGPLCMDGKFLICPSDECPGKTYGDILKWINSLEIDSLGEKWVSTLIEAKLLENPADLYTLSTEALVPLDRMGETLAAKIVQNIGDSREPALERFISALNIPGFSRQRARMLIDEGVITLAQLLEMPAEEISAVKGFADISSEGIVAGLQKKIPLIEKLRDLG
;
A
#
# COMPACT_ATOMS: atom_id res chain seq x y z
N GLU A 1 -13.71 17.50 13.12
CA GLU A 1 -12.91 18.31 14.08
C GLU A 1 -11.95 17.39 14.84
N PRO A 2 -10.76 17.87 15.28
CA PRO A 2 -9.86 17.06 16.10
C PRO A 2 -10.49 16.68 17.44
N VAL A 3 -10.44 15.40 17.81
CA VAL A 3 -11.01 14.87 19.05
C VAL A 3 -10.02 13.92 19.74
N GLN A 4 -10.00 13.91 21.07
CA GLN A 4 -9.14 13.00 21.82
C GLN A 4 -9.82 11.65 22.05
N ILE A 5 -9.21 10.56 21.55
CA ILE A 5 -9.72 9.19 21.70
C ILE A 5 -8.59 8.31 22.26
N ALA A 6 -8.83 7.72 23.44
CA ALA A 6 -7.85 6.88 24.13
C ALA A 6 -6.46 7.55 24.27
N GLY A 7 -6.45 8.83 24.66
CA GLY A 7 -5.22 9.60 24.90
C GLY A 7 -4.53 10.17 23.66
N VAL A 8 -4.99 9.86 22.44
CA VAL A 8 -4.41 10.37 21.18
C VAL A 8 -5.38 11.33 20.50
N MET A 9 -4.83 12.40 19.91
CA MET A 9 -5.59 13.32 19.07
C MET A 9 -5.88 12.70 17.71
N VAL A 10 -7.16 12.58 17.36
CA VAL A 10 -7.65 12.05 16.09
C VAL A 10 -8.24 13.20 15.29
N SER A 11 -7.72 13.44 14.09
CA SER A 11 -8.26 14.42 13.14
C SER A 11 -8.97 13.79 11.94
N ASN A 12 -8.70 12.49 11.68
CA ASN A 12 -9.23 11.75 10.54
C ASN A 12 -9.79 10.41 10.99
N ALA A 13 -10.88 9.97 10.36
CA ALA A 13 -11.45 8.64 10.52
C ALA A 13 -11.83 8.09 9.14
N THR A 14 -11.69 6.78 8.96
CA THR A 14 -12.06 6.12 7.70
C THR A 14 -13.58 6.00 7.56
N LEU A 15 -14.05 6.19 6.32
CA LEU A 15 -15.43 5.91 5.89
C LEU A 15 -15.52 4.56 5.17
N HIS A 16 -14.43 3.78 5.11
CA HIS A 16 -14.30 2.50 4.42
C HIS A 16 -14.47 2.51 2.90
N ASN A 17 -15.68 2.81 2.41
CA ASN A 17 -16.04 2.74 1.00
C ASN A 17 -17.32 3.54 0.71
N VAL A 18 -17.69 3.62 -0.58
CA VAL A 18 -18.88 4.35 -1.07
C VAL A 18 -20.16 3.82 -0.44
N ASP A 19 -20.28 2.49 -0.30
CA ASP A 19 -21.46 1.85 0.29
C ASP A 19 -21.68 2.31 1.74
N THR A 20 -20.62 2.37 2.54
CA THR A 20 -20.72 2.79 3.96
C THR A 20 -21.23 4.22 4.09
N ILE A 21 -20.82 5.11 3.19
CA ILE A 21 -21.33 6.50 3.15
C ILE A 21 -22.84 6.50 2.88
N ALA A 22 -23.29 5.65 1.94
CA ALA A 22 -24.70 5.54 1.60
C ALA A 22 -25.53 4.86 2.71
N GLU A 23 -25.02 3.79 3.31
CA GLU A 23 -25.67 3.02 4.39
C GLU A 23 -25.87 3.85 5.66
N LEU A 24 -24.89 4.69 6.00
CA LEU A 24 -24.96 5.58 7.16
C LEU A 24 -25.69 6.90 6.88
N ASP A 25 -26.08 7.14 5.62
CA ASP A 25 -26.63 8.41 5.11
C ASP A 25 -25.82 9.64 5.56
N LEU A 26 -24.48 9.49 5.50
CA LEU A 26 -23.53 10.50 5.96
C LEU A 26 -23.62 11.78 5.13
N ARG A 27 -23.52 12.93 5.81
CA ARG A 27 -23.46 14.26 5.24
C ARG A 27 -22.30 15.06 5.82
N ILE A 28 -21.80 15.99 5.03
CA ILE A 28 -20.78 16.94 5.51
C ILE A 28 -21.40 17.76 6.65
N GLY A 29 -20.70 17.83 7.78
CA GLY A 29 -21.17 18.53 8.98
C GLY A 29 -21.95 17.66 9.96
N ASP A 30 -22.17 16.37 9.67
CA ASP A 30 -22.72 15.44 10.66
C ASP A 30 -21.83 15.35 11.90
N THR A 31 -22.47 15.25 13.07
CA THR A 31 -21.81 14.79 14.29
C THR A 31 -21.86 13.27 14.30
N VAL A 32 -20.69 12.63 14.32
CA VAL A 32 -20.54 11.19 14.16
C VAL A 32 -19.93 10.52 15.38
N PHE A 33 -20.31 9.26 15.62
CA PHE A 33 -19.61 8.41 16.56
C PHE A 33 -18.42 7.75 15.88
N VAL A 34 -17.22 7.99 16.40
CA VAL A 34 -15.95 7.43 15.93
C VAL A 34 -15.44 6.40 16.93
N GLU A 35 -15.08 5.21 16.45
CA GLU A 35 -14.47 4.15 17.24
C GLU A 35 -13.01 3.96 16.83
N ARG A 36 -12.12 3.82 17.81
CA ARG A 36 -10.72 3.45 17.63
C ARG A 36 -10.44 2.18 18.43
N ARG A 37 -9.90 1.15 17.78
CA ARG A 37 -9.49 -0.11 18.43
C ARG A 37 -7.96 -0.19 18.43
N GLY A 38 -7.34 -0.06 19.61
CA GLY A 38 -5.89 -0.05 19.76
C GLY A 38 -5.22 1.06 18.94
N ASP A 39 -4.15 0.73 18.23
CA ASP A 39 -3.37 1.66 17.40
C ASP A 39 -3.82 1.71 15.93
N VAL A 40 -5.04 1.26 15.64
CA VAL A 40 -5.60 1.26 14.28
C VAL A 40 -6.23 2.61 13.91
N ILE A 41 -6.30 2.91 12.61
CA ILE A 41 -7.01 4.06 12.03
C ILE A 41 -8.47 4.08 12.55
N PRO A 42 -8.94 5.19 13.15
CA PRO A 42 -10.31 5.30 13.65
C PRO A 42 -11.36 5.18 12.54
N LYS A 43 -12.54 4.64 12.87
CA LYS A 43 -13.65 4.40 11.94
C LYS A 43 -14.89 5.18 12.37
N VAL A 44 -15.63 5.73 11.40
CA VAL A 44 -17.01 6.21 11.64
C VAL A 44 -17.98 5.04 11.72
N ILE A 45 -18.76 4.98 12.80
CA ILE A 45 -19.70 3.87 13.07
C ILE A 45 -21.15 4.27 12.76
N ARG A 46 -21.55 5.50 13.13
CA ARG A 46 -22.91 6.01 12.93
C ARG A 46 -22.97 7.53 13.06
N VAL A 47 -24.00 8.13 12.48
CA VAL A 47 -24.40 9.52 12.71
C VAL A 47 -25.12 9.61 14.06
N LEU A 48 -24.77 10.61 14.86
CA LEU A 48 -25.43 10.93 16.13
C LEU A 48 -26.41 12.08 15.93
N GLU A 49 -25.96 13.14 15.27
CA GLU A 49 -26.77 14.32 14.95
C GLU A 49 -26.52 14.72 13.49
N PRO A 50 -27.58 14.89 12.69
CA PRO A 50 -27.45 15.27 11.29
C PRO A 50 -26.97 16.72 11.17
N GLY A 51 -26.04 16.94 10.25
CA GLY A 51 -25.62 18.26 9.81
C GLY A 51 -26.55 18.83 8.74
N SER A 52 -26.24 20.05 8.30
CA SER A 52 -26.97 20.73 7.21
C SER A 52 -26.26 20.64 5.86
N GLY A 53 -25.16 19.90 5.75
CA GLY A 53 -24.36 19.82 4.54
C GLY A 53 -24.86 18.76 3.55
N GLU A 54 -24.17 18.70 2.43
CA GLU A 54 -24.50 17.80 1.33
C GLU A 54 -23.98 16.38 1.59
N LYS A 55 -24.58 15.40 0.91
CA LYS A 55 -24.08 14.04 0.88
C LYS A 55 -22.77 14.01 0.09
N PRO A 56 -21.66 13.50 0.65
CA PRO A 56 -20.42 13.43 -0.09
C PRO A 56 -20.56 12.41 -1.23
N GLU A 57 -20.26 12.87 -2.44
CA GLU A 57 -20.26 12.02 -3.63
C GLU A 57 -18.88 11.40 -3.85
N PRO A 58 -18.82 10.16 -4.36
CA PRO A 58 -17.55 9.60 -4.82
C PRO A 58 -16.97 10.48 -5.95
N PRO A 59 -15.63 10.57 -6.06
CA PRO A 59 -15.01 11.36 -7.12
C PRO A 59 -15.41 10.81 -8.50
N ALA A 60 -15.68 11.71 -9.45
CA ALA A 60 -16.05 11.32 -10.83
C ALA A 60 -14.86 10.80 -11.64
N SER A 61 -13.64 11.18 -11.25
CA SER A 61 -12.38 10.76 -11.86
C SER A 61 -11.33 10.50 -10.79
N CYS A 62 -10.30 9.71 -11.12
CA CYS A 62 -9.23 9.40 -10.20
C CYS A 62 -8.53 10.70 -9.74
N PRO A 63 -8.45 10.99 -8.43
CA PRO A 63 -7.82 12.23 -7.94
C PRO A 63 -6.31 12.27 -8.18
N SER A 64 -5.69 11.14 -8.54
CA SER A 64 -4.25 11.06 -8.81
C SER A 64 -3.90 11.23 -10.29
N CYS A 65 -4.59 10.54 -11.21
CA CYS A 65 -4.26 10.57 -12.64
C CYS A 65 -5.37 11.16 -13.52
N CYS A 66 -6.47 11.63 -12.94
CA CYS A 66 -7.66 12.13 -13.64
C CYS A 66 -8.36 11.12 -14.57
N GLY A 67 -7.94 9.84 -14.56
CA GLY A 67 -8.52 8.77 -15.37
C GLY A 67 -9.88 8.27 -14.86
N PRO A 68 -10.54 7.38 -15.61
CA PRO A 68 -11.82 6.80 -15.20
C PRO A 68 -11.67 5.95 -13.94
N LEU A 69 -12.77 5.83 -13.19
CA LEU A 69 -12.88 4.94 -12.04
C LEU A 69 -13.88 3.82 -12.34
N CYS A 70 -13.69 2.65 -11.74
CA CYS A 70 -14.62 1.54 -11.83
C CYS A 70 -14.83 0.89 -10.46
N MET A 71 -15.96 0.19 -10.31
CA MET A 71 -16.22 -0.63 -9.13
C MET A 71 -15.60 -2.01 -9.31
N ASP A 72 -14.83 -2.45 -8.33
CA ASP A 72 -14.38 -3.83 -8.15
C ASP A 72 -14.94 -4.37 -6.83
N GLY A 73 -16.02 -5.14 -6.92
CA GLY A 73 -16.84 -5.48 -5.76
C GLY A 73 -17.36 -4.23 -5.05
N LYS A 74 -16.88 -3.97 -3.82
CA LYS A 74 -17.25 -2.80 -3.00
C LYS A 74 -16.23 -1.65 -3.07
N PHE A 75 -15.17 -1.79 -3.86
CA PHE A 75 -14.10 -0.82 -3.94
C PHE A 75 -14.22 0.01 -5.21
N LEU A 76 -14.18 1.34 -5.06
CA LEU A 76 -14.01 2.25 -6.19
C LEU A 76 -12.51 2.37 -6.47
N ILE A 77 -12.08 1.89 -7.64
CA ILE A 77 -10.65 1.78 -7.97
C ILE A 77 -10.29 2.54 -9.26
N CYS A 78 -9.02 2.93 -9.34
CA CYS A 78 -8.42 3.36 -10.61
C CYS A 78 -7.85 2.14 -11.34
N PRO A 79 -8.32 1.82 -12.56
CA PRO A 79 -7.85 0.65 -13.30
C PRO A 79 -6.47 0.88 -13.96
N SER A 80 -6.05 2.13 -14.15
CA SER A 80 -4.77 2.46 -14.81
C SER A 80 -3.59 1.95 -14.01
N ASP A 81 -2.71 1.14 -14.63
CA ASP A 81 -1.47 0.65 -14.01
C ASP A 81 -0.39 1.73 -13.93
N GLU A 82 -0.48 2.78 -14.74
CA GLU A 82 0.43 3.94 -14.75
C GLU A 82 -0.02 5.06 -13.80
N CYS A 83 -1.03 4.80 -12.96
CA CYS A 83 -1.54 5.80 -12.02
C CYS A 83 -0.46 6.15 -10.97
N PRO A 84 -0.07 7.42 -10.78
CA PRO A 84 0.91 7.80 -9.75
C PRO A 84 0.47 7.38 -8.34
N GLY A 85 -0.84 7.29 -8.08
CA GLY A 85 -1.39 6.77 -6.83
C GLY A 85 -1.11 5.29 -6.59
N LYS A 86 -1.04 4.48 -7.66
CA LYS A 86 -0.58 3.08 -7.57
C LYS A 86 0.92 3.02 -7.31
N THR A 87 1.73 3.84 -8.00
CA THR A 87 3.17 3.97 -7.74
C THR A 87 3.44 4.34 -6.28
N TYR A 88 2.77 5.36 -5.76
CA TYR A 88 2.85 5.76 -4.35
C TYR A 88 2.49 4.61 -3.40
N GLY A 89 1.39 3.90 -3.67
CA GLY A 89 0.95 2.75 -2.88
C GLY A 89 1.96 1.60 -2.91
N ASP A 90 2.51 1.26 -4.06
CA ASP A 90 3.51 0.19 -4.23
C ASP A 90 4.81 0.52 -3.50
N ILE A 91 5.31 1.75 -3.60
CA ILE A 91 6.52 2.19 -2.89
C ILE A 91 6.30 2.17 -1.37
N LEU A 92 5.18 2.70 -0.88
CA LEU A 92 4.88 2.63 0.56
C LEU A 92 4.70 1.21 1.05
N LYS A 93 4.05 0.35 0.27
CA LYS A 93 3.91 -1.06 0.61
C LYS A 93 5.28 -1.73 0.70
N TRP A 94 6.20 -1.38 -0.19
CA TRP A 94 7.58 -1.86 -0.18
C TRP A 94 8.30 -1.48 1.10
N ILE A 95 8.37 -0.18 1.38
CA ILE A 95 8.99 0.41 2.58
C ILE A 95 8.45 -0.25 3.85
N ASN A 96 7.12 -0.33 3.98
CA ASN A 96 6.47 -0.89 5.15
C ASN A 96 6.68 -2.41 5.29
N SER A 97 6.68 -3.16 4.19
CA SER A 97 6.84 -4.62 4.24
C SER A 97 8.28 -5.03 4.56
N LEU A 98 9.25 -4.20 4.15
CA LEU A 98 10.67 -4.41 4.42
C LEU A 98 11.18 -3.68 5.66
N GLU A 99 10.31 -2.91 6.34
CA GLU A 99 10.64 -2.16 7.56
C GLU A 99 11.77 -1.13 7.32
N ILE A 100 11.75 -0.44 6.18
CA ILE A 100 12.73 0.60 5.84
C ILE A 100 12.41 1.88 6.63
N ASP A 101 13.24 2.17 7.62
CA ASP A 101 13.07 3.35 8.48
C ASP A 101 13.43 4.67 7.79
N SER A 102 12.96 5.78 8.37
CA SER A 102 13.27 7.17 7.97
C SER A 102 12.70 7.61 6.61
N LEU A 103 11.89 6.77 5.97
CA LEU A 103 11.24 7.07 4.68
C LEU A 103 9.71 6.96 4.79
N GLY A 104 9.08 7.95 5.45
CA GLY A 104 7.62 8.00 5.62
C GLY A 104 6.88 8.61 4.42
N GLU A 105 5.54 8.63 4.50
CA GLU A 105 4.62 9.12 3.46
C GLU A 105 5.04 10.44 2.81
N LYS A 106 5.41 11.44 3.62
CA LYS A 106 5.82 12.75 3.11
C LYS A 106 7.04 12.67 2.19
N TRP A 107 8.05 11.89 2.57
CA TRP A 107 9.24 11.72 1.76
C TRP A 107 8.94 10.95 0.48
N VAL A 108 8.11 9.91 0.54
CA VAL A 108 7.69 9.19 -0.66
C VAL A 108 7.00 10.15 -1.65
N SER A 109 6.06 10.97 -1.18
CA SER A 109 5.42 11.99 -2.03
C SER A 109 6.43 12.96 -2.64
N THR A 110 7.32 13.53 -1.82
CA THR A 110 8.36 14.46 -2.29
C THR A 110 9.29 13.82 -3.34
N LEU A 111 9.68 12.56 -3.16
CA LEU A 111 10.56 11.86 -4.09
C LEU A 111 9.87 11.53 -5.41
N ILE A 112 8.58 11.15 -5.38
CA ILE A 112 7.78 10.95 -6.59
C ILE A 112 7.58 12.28 -7.33
N GLU A 113 7.26 13.36 -6.62
CA GLU A 113 7.12 14.71 -7.20
C GLU A 113 8.43 15.20 -7.84
N ALA A 114 9.57 14.88 -7.22
CA ALA A 114 10.90 15.16 -7.75
C ALA A 114 11.33 14.20 -8.89
N LYS A 115 10.48 13.23 -9.27
CA LYS A 115 10.76 12.18 -10.26
C LYS A 115 11.99 11.32 -9.92
N LEU A 116 12.27 11.17 -8.63
CA LEU A 116 13.32 10.29 -8.13
C LEU A 116 12.82 8.87 -7.89
N LEU A 117 11.50 8.67 -7.79
CA LEU A 117 10.87 7.37 -7.64
C LEU A 117 9.69 7.21 -8.60
N GLU A 118 9.74 6.17 -9.44
CA GLU A 118 8.65 5.74 -10.32
C GLU A 118 8.18 4.31 -10.00
N ASN A 119 9.01 3.53 -9.31
CA ASN A 119 8.75 2.17 -8.86
C ASN A 119 9.62 1.81 -7.64
N PRO A 120 9.34 0.70 -6.93
CA PRO A 120 10.12 0.31 -5.76
C PRO A 120 11.62 0.10 -6.00
N ALA A 121 12.04 -0.31 -7.21
CA ALA A 121 13.46 -0.55 -7.49
C ALA A 121 14.29 0.74 -7.50
N ASP A 122 13.66 1.89 -7.78
CA ASP A 122 14.37 3.18 -7.81
C ASP A 122 14.91 3.59 -6.44
N LEU A 123 14.32 3.07 -5.35
CA LEU A 123 14.83 3.24 -3.98
C LEU A 123 16.31 2.85 -3.90
N TYR A 124 16.68 1.74 -4.52
CA TYR A 124 18.03 1.17 -4.48
C TYR A 124 19.03 1.89 -5.40
N THR A 125 18.57 2.89 -6.15
CA THR A 125 19.42 3.77 -6.97
C THR A 125 19.59 5.17 -6.39
N LEU A 126 18.87 5.49 -5.29
CA LEU A 126 19.00 6.78 -4.61
C LEU A 126 20.40 6.97 -4.05
N SER A 127 20.93 8.16 -4.21
CA SER A 127 22.21 8.58 -3.65
C SER A 127 22.03 9.77 -2.70
N THR A 128 22.98 9.96 -1.80
CA THR A 128 22.99 11.11 -0.89
C THR A 128 22.96 12.44 -1.64
N GLU A 129 23.66 12.51 -2.77
CA GLU A 129 23.78 13.70 -3.62
C GLU A 129 22.44 14.06 -4.28
N ALA A 130 21.62 13.06 -4.62
CA ALA A 130 20.29 13.27 -5.19
C ALA A 130 19.28 13.75 -4.13
N LEU A 131 19.46 13.37 -2.87
CA LEU A 131 18.51 13.67 -1.79
C LEU A 131 18.76 15.03 -1.13
N VAL A 132 20.03 15.40 -0.87
CA VAL A 132 20.41 16.64 -0.16
C VAL A 132 19.79 17.93 -0.75
N PRO A 133 19.58 18.08 -2.07
CA PRO A 133 18.94 19.27 -2.63
C PRO A 133 17.46 19.45 -2.25
N LEU A 134 16.79 18.43 -1.70
CA LEU A 134 15.38 18.50 -1.33
C LEU A 134 15.17 19.34 -0.07
N ASP A 135 14.08 20.12 -0.03
CA ASP A 135 13.76 20.95 1.14
C ASP A 135 13.69 20.09 2.41
N ARG A 136 14.33 20.56 3.49
CA ARG A 136 14.45 19.88 4.79
C ARG A 136 15.20 18.54 4.76
N MET A 137 15.88 18.20 3.67
CA MET A 137 16.74 17.02 3.57
C MET A 137 18.19 17.38 3.89
N GLY A 138 18.62 17.22 5.15
CA GLY A 138 20.03 17.37 5.53
C GLY A 138 20.88 16.15 5.16
N GLU A 139 22.20 16.34 5.03
CA GLU A 139 23.16 15.27 4.70
C GLU A 139 23.04 14.04 5.61
N THR A 140 22.86 14.25 6.92
CA THR A 140 22.69 13.15 7.88
C THR A 140 21.43 12.32 7.61
N LEU A 141 20.32 12.98 7.28
CA LEU A 141 19.06 12.28 6.98
C LEU A 141 19.16 11.55 5.64
N ALA A 142 19.73 12.19 4.62
CA ALA A 142 19.98 11.58 3.32
C ALA A 142 20.83 10.32 3.45
N ALA A 143 21.95 10.39 4.18
CA ALA A 143 22.84 9.25 4.40
C ALA A 143 22.12 8.12 5.14
N LYS A 144 21.31 8.46 6.16
CA LYS A 144 20.52 7.47 6.90
C LYS A 144 19.48 6.78 6.03
N ILE A 145 18.79 7.52 5.15
CA ILE A 145 17.82 6.95 4.21
C ILE A 145 18.50 5.96 3.26
N VAL A 146 19.60 6.36 2.63
CA VAL A 146 20.35 5.51 1.69
C VAL A 146 20.87 4.25 2.39
N GLN A 147 21.40 4.39 3.61
CA GLN A 147 21.85 3.26 4.42
C GLN A 147 20.70 2.29 4.74
N ASN A 148 19.57 2.80 5.26
CA ASN A 148 18.42 1.97 5.60
C ASN A 148 17.84 1.22 4.40
N ILE A 149 17.88 1.83 3.21
CA ILE A 149 17.51 1.16 1.95
C ILE A 149 18.51 0.05 1.64
N GLY A 150 19.82 0.33 1.74
CA GLY A 150 20.88 -0.66 1.53
C GLY A 150 20.77 -1.88 2.46
N ASP A 151 20.42 -1.67 3.72
CA ASP A 151 20.26 -2.74 4.72
C ASP A 151 19.04 -3.64 4.42
N SER A 152 18.11 -3.20 3.55
CA SER A 152 16.89 -3.93 3.19
C SER A 152 17.02 -4.88 1.98
N ARG A 153 18.23 -5.06 1.45
CA ARG A 153 18.51 -5.82 0.22
C ARG A 153 18.33 -7.33 0.34
N GLU A 154 18.44 -7.88 1.54
CA GLU A 154 18.29 -9.31 1.81
C GLU A 154 17.05 -9.60 2.70
N PRO A 155 15.82 -9.29 2.25
CA PRO A 155 14.64 -9.52 3.04
C PRO A 155 14.27 -11.01 3.07
N ALA A 156 13.61 -11.44 4.15
CA ALA A 156 12.95 -12.75 4.18
C ALA A 156 11.91 -12.86 3.05
N LEU A 157 11.75 -14.07 2.48
CA LEU A 157 10.91 -14.29 1.29
C LEU A 157 9.47 -13.79 1.50
N GLU A 158 8.84 -14.03 2.66
CA GLU A 158 7.48 -13.57 2.90
C GLU A 158 7.35 -12.04 2.96
N ARG A 159 8.41 -11.33 3.37
CA ARG A 159 8.45 -9.87 3.39
C ARG A 159 8.59 -9.33 1.98
N PHE A 160 9.48 -9.91 1.18
CA PHE A 160 9.65 -9.58 -0.23
C PHE A 160 8.34 -9.76 -1.01
N ILE A 161 7.66 -10.91 -0.83
CA ILE A 161 6.38 -11.17 -1.50
C ILE A 161 5.29 -10.18 -1.08
N SER A 162 5.20 -9.87 0.23
CA SER A 162 4.29 -8.82 0.69
C SER A 162 4.63 -7.45 0.08
N ALA A 163 5.91 -7.14 -0.10
CA ALA A 163 6.38 -5.87 -0.65
C ALA A 163 5.97 -5.67 -2.12
N LEU A 164 5.84 -6.75 -2.91
CA LEU A 164 5.38 -6.69 -4.31
C LEU A 164 3.92 -6.20 -4.47
N ASN A 165 3.16 -6.12 -3.38
CA ASN A 165 1.80 -5.60 -3.33
C ASN A 165 0.82 -6.33 -4.26
N ILE A 166 0.91 -7.67 -4.33
CA ILE A 166 0.03 -8.49 -5.18
C ILE A 166 -1.34 -8.65 -4.48
N PRO A 167 -2.47 -8.28 -5.13
CA PRO A 167 -3.80 -8.45 -4.57
C PRO A 167 -4.06 -9.89 -4.12
N GLY A 168 -4.58 -10.05 -2.90
CA GLY A 168 -4.84 -11.37 -2.33
C GLY A 168 -3.60 -12.14 -1.87
N PHE A 169 -2.39 -11.59 -1.99
CA PHE A 169 -1.15 -12.24 -1.54
C PHE A 169 -0.50 -11.55 -0.34
N SER A 170 -1.05 -11.79 0.85
CA SER A 170 -0.51 -11.21 2.09
C SER A 170 0.78 -11.90 2.55
N ARG A 171 1.54 -11.24 3.44
CA ARG A 171 2.69 -11.85 4.15
C ARG A 171 2.32 -13.18 4.81
N GLN A 172 1.13 -13.27 5.40
CA GLN A 172 0.64 -14.49 6.03
C GLN A 172 0.43 -15.61 5.00
N ARG A 173 -0.18 -15.29 3.84
CA ARG A 173 -0.38 -16.27 2.76
C ARG A 173 0.96 -16.71 2.16
N ALA A 174 1.90 -15.79 1.97
CA ALA A 174 3.26 -16.14 1.55
C ALA A 174 3.91 -17.13 2.54
N ARG A 175 3.76 -16.90 3.85
CA ARG A 175 4.28 -17.79 4.88
C ARG A 175 3.65 -19.19 4.85
N MET A 176 2.35 -19.28 4.55
CA MET A 176 1.68 -20.58 4.39
C MET A 176 2.30 -21.41 3.26
N LEU A 177 2.70 -20.79 2.14
CA LEU A 177 3.40 -21.50 1.07
C LEU A 177 4.83 -21.90 1.47
N ILE A 178 5.51 -21.07 2.26
CA ILE A 178 6.84 -21.38 2.80
C ILE A 178 6.76 -22.57 3.76
N ASP A 179 5.74 -22.63 4.61
CA ASP A 179 5.52 -23.74 5.54
C ASP A 179 5.24 -25.07 4.81
N GLU A 180 4.74 -25.02 3.57
CA GLU A 180 4.57 -26.17 2.67
C GLU A 180 5.84 -26.52 1.85
N GLY A 181 6.95 -25.80 2.06
CA GLY A 181 8.26 -26.12 1.48
C GLY A 181 8.72 -25.21 0.33
N VAL A 182 8.00 -24.13 0.03
CA VAL A 182 8.45 -23.10 -0.95
C VAL A 182 9.51 -22.22 -0.31
N ILE A 183 10.79 -22.51 -0.54
CA ILE A 183 11.92 -21.84 0.13
C ILE A 183 12.63 -20.81 -0.74
N THR A 184 12.31 -20.74 -2.04
CA THR A 184 12.93 -19.78 -2.97
C THR A 184 11.89 -19.00 -3.77
N LEU A 185 12.27 -17.80 -4.19
CA LEU A 185 11.46 -17.01 -5.13
C LEU A 185 11.28 -17.73 -6.47
N ALA A 186 12.29 -18.47 -6.95
CA ALA A 186 12.20 -19.20 -8.22
C ALA A 186 11.10 -20.27 -8.19
N GLN A 187 11.04 -21.08 -7.13
CA GLN A 187 9.97 -22.06 -6.93
C GLN A 187 8.59 -21.39 -6.96
N LEU A 188 8.45 -20.25 -6.28
CA LEU A 188 7.16 -19.55 -6.23
C LEU A 188 6.74 -18.98 -7.59
N LEU A 189 7.68 -18.49 -8.40
CA LEU A 189 7.40 -17.94 -9.73
C LEU A 189 6.98 -19.02 -10.74
N GLU A 190 7.41 -20.27 -10.53
CA GLU A 190 7.07 -21.42 -11.37
C GLU A 190 5.87 -22.22 -10.85
N MET A 191 5.38 -21.91 -9.64
CA MET A 191 4.30 -22.65 -8.99
C MET A 191 2.95 -22.46 -9.72
N PRO A 192 2.31 -23.54 -10.19
CA PRO A 192 1.02 -23.44 -10.87
C PRO A 192 -0.12 -23.13 -9.88
N ALA A 193 -1.22 -22.58 -10.39
CA ALA A 193 -2.32 -22.11 -9.55
C ALA A 193 -2.99 -23.26 -8.78
N GLU A 194 -3.01 -24.45 -9.36
CA GLU A 194 -3.54 -25.69 -8.79
C GLU A 194 -2.74 -26.16 -7.57
N GLU A 195 -1.42 -25.98 -7.58
CA GLU A 195 -0.59 -26.31 -6.41
C GLU A 195 -0.82 -25.30 -5.29
N ILE A 196 -0.97 -24.01 -5.62
CA ILE A 196 -1.31 -22.99 -4.62
C ILE A 196 -2.70 -23.26 -4.03
N SER A 197 -3.70 -23.62 -4.83
CA SER A 197 -5.06 -23.85 -4.34
C SER A 197 -5.21 -25.14 -3.52
N ALA A 198 -4.28 -26.10 -3.68
CA ALA A 198 -4.20 -27.28 -2.83
C ALA A 198 -3.79 -26.95 -1.38
N VAL A 199 -3.15 -25.81 -1.14
CA VAL A 199 -2.78 -25.36 0.21
C VAL A 199 -4.00 -24.84 0.96
N LYS A 200 -4.24 -25.38 2.16
CA LYS A 200 -5.39 -25.01 2.99
C LYS A 200 -5.44 -23.50 3.23
N GLY A 201 -6.54 -22.86 2.85
CA GLY A 201 -6.75 -21.41 2.99
C GLY A 201 -6.56 -20.62 1.70
N PHE A 202 -6.18 -21.31 0.62
CA PHE A 202 -6.24 -20.79 -0.74
C PHE A 202 -7.50 -21.32 -1.45
N ALA A 203 -8.06 -20.49 -2.32
CA ALA A 203 -9.17 -20.84 -3.21
C ALA A 203 -8.73 -20.62 -4.65
N ASP A 204 -9.31 -21.32 -5.60
CA ASP A 204 -8.88 -21.32 -7.02
C ASP A 204 -8.76 -19.89 -7.58
N ILE A 205 -9.83 -19.09 -7.46
CA ILE A 205 -9.85 -17.69 -7.93
C ILE A 205 -8.71 -16.86 -7.33
N SER A 206 -8.46 -17.01 -6.02
CA SER A 206 -7.36 -16.27 -5.36
C SER A 206 -5.99 -16.77 -5.79
N SER A 207 -5.87 -18.04 -6.17
CA SER A 207 -4.61 -18.68 -6.56
C SER A 207 -4.24 -18.28 -7.99
N GLU A 208 -5.21 -18.26 -8.90
CA GLU A 208 -5.05 -17.70 -10.25
C GLU A 208 -4.62 -16.23 -10.19
N GLY A 209 -5.26 -15.44 -9.33
CA GLY A 209 -4.91 -14.04 -9.10
C GLY A 209 -3.47 -13.85 -8.59
N ILE A 210 -3.00 -14.74 -7.70
CA ILE A 210 -1.62 -14.74 -7.20
C ILE A 210 -0.63 -15.03 -8.32
N VAL A 211 -0.85 -16.10 -9.11
CA VAL A 211 0.03 -16.46 -10.23
C VAL A 211 0.08 -15.32 -11.25
N ALA A 212 -1.08 -14.80 -11.67
CA ALA A 212 -1.14 -13.67 -12.60
C ALA A 212 -0.43 -12.42 -12.06
N GLY A 213 -0.58 -12.14 -10.75
CA GLY A 213 0.09 -11.04 -10.09
C GLY A 213 1.61 -11.20 -10.03
N LEU A 214 2.10 -12.40 -9.73
CA LEU A 214 3.53 -12.72 -9.74
C LEU A 214 4.13 -12.52 -11.14
N GLN A 215 3.45 -13.03 -12.17
CA GLN A 215 3.89 -12.87 -13.57
C GLN A 215 3.97 -11.39 -13.97
N LYS A 216 2.97 -10.58 -13.58
CA LYS A 216 3.00 -9.12 -13.82
C LYS A 216 4.16 -8.41 -13.11
N LYS A 217 4.69 -8.97 -12.02
CA LYS A 217 5.77 -8.36 -11.24
C LYS A 217 7.18 -8.82 -11.66
N ILE A 218 7.30 -9.75 -12.63
CA ILE A 218 8.60 -10.22 -13.13
C ILE A 218 9.53 -9.08 -13.55
N PRO A 219 9.11 -8.06 -14.34
CA PRO A 219 10.02 -6.98 -14.74
C PRO A 219 10.60 -6.21 -13.55
N LEU A 220 9.80 -6.00 -12.51
CA LEU A 220 10.26 -5.35 -11.27
C LEU A 220 11.23 -6.26 -10.51
N ILE A 221 10.93 -7.56 -10.41
CA ILE A 221 11.78 -8.54 -9.73
C ILE A 221 13.15 -8.65 -10.40
N GLU A 222 13.20 -8.66 -11.74
CA GLU A 222 14.45 -8.69 -12.50
C GLU A 222 15.27 -7.42 -12.26
N LYS A 223 14.64 -6.24 -12.35
CA LYS A 223 15.31 -4.96 -12.05
C LYS A 223 15.89 -4.93 -10.63
N LEU A 224 15.16 -5.47 -9.65
CA LEU A 224 15.65 -5.57 -8.28
C LEU A 224 16.85 -6.51 -8.17
N ARG A 225 16.79 -7.70 -8.79
CA ARG A 225 17.91 -8.66 -8.80
C ARG A 225 19.20 -8.06 -9.38
N ASP A 226 19.08 -7.25 -10.43
CA ASP A 226 20.23 -6.57 -11.04
C ASP A 226 20.85 -5.52 -10.12
N LEU A 227 20.03 -4.94 -9.23
CA LEU A 227 20.47 -3.97 -8.24
C LEU A 227 21.06 -4.62 -7.00
N GLY A 228 20.84 -5.93 -6.77
CA GLY A 228 21.24 -6.69 -5.59
C GLY A 228 20.23 -6.54 -4.47
#